data_AF-A0A168KP23-F1
#
_entry.id   AF-A0A168KP23-F1
#
_cell.length_a   1.000
_cell.length_b   1.000
_cell.length_c   1.000
_cell.angle_alpha   90.00
_cell.angle_beta   90.00
_cell.angle_gamma   90.00
#
_symmetry.space_group_name_H-M   'P 1'
#
loop_
_entity.id
_entity.type
_entity.pdbx_description
1 polymer ?
#
loop_
_entity_poly.entity_id
_entity_poly.type
_entity_poly.pdbx_seq_one_letter_code
_entity_poly.pdbx_strand_id
1 'polypeptide(L)'
;MKKVIIIILSFITIIAILVGGCSVVSNVKKKEKMEIALPISVKHIKQYYNADFIMTDYSVEDSYVRSGIFLYGYIKGREDDPITTESDYDTYEVIDVGGPGWFIDSRNPKIDAP
;
A
#
# COMPACT_ATOMS: atom_id res chain seq x y z
N MET A 1 -8.38 -31.83 -39.87
CA MET A 1 -7.80 -30.47 -39.82
C MET A 1 -8.63 -29.49 -39.00
N LYS A 2 -9.91 -29.24 -39.31
CA LYS A 2 -10.78 -28.32 -38.54
C LYS A 2 -10.89 -28.64 -37.03
N LYS A 3 -11.03 -29.92 -36.66
CA LYS A 3 -11.08 -30.37 -35.26
C LYS A 3 -9.77 -30.12 -34.50
N VAL A 4 -8.62 -30.25 -35.18
CA VAL A 4 -7.30 -30.01 -34.60
C VAL A 4 -7.08 -28.51 -34.36
N ILE A 5 -7.53 -27.64 -35.28
CA ILE A 5 -7.50 -26.19 -35.12
C ILE A 5 -8.38 -25.74 -33.94
N ILE A 6 -9.58 -26.32 -33.77
CA ILE A 6 -10.48 -26.01 -32.64
C ILE A 6 -9.83 -26.42 -31.30
N ILE A 7 -9.18 -27.59 -31.23
CA ILE A 7 -8.48 -28.05 -30.03
C ILE A 7 -7.28 -27.15 -29.71
N ILE A 8 -6.52 -26.72 -30.72
CA ILE A 8 -5.38 -25.79 -30.54
C ILE A 8 -5.88 -24.44 -30.03
N LEU A 9 -6.96 -23.89 -30.59
CA LEU A 9 -7.54 -22.62 -30.15
C LEU A 9 -8.08 -22.71 -28.71
N SER A 10 -8.72 -23.82 -28.33
CA SER A 10 -9.20 -23.98 -26.94
C SER A 10 -8.05 -24.09 -25.94
N PHE A 11 -6.94 -24.74 -26.32
CA PHE A 11 -5.73 -24.80 -25.49
C PHE A 11 -5.09 -23.41 -25.30
N ILE A 12 -5.01 -22.60 -26.36
CA ILE A 12 -4.46 -21.24 -26.30
C ILE A 12 -5.28 -20.36 -25.36
N THR A 13 -6.62 -20.44 -25.39
CA THR A 13 -7.48 -19.68 -24.47
C THR A 13 -7.29 -20.09 -23.01
N ILE A 14 -7.07 -21.37 -22.72
CA ILE A 14 -6.81 -21.85 -21.34
C ILE A 14 -5.46 -21.32 -20.84
N ILE A 15 -4.44 -21.32 -21.69
CA ILE A 15 -3.11 -20.79 -21.35
C ILE A 15 -3.16 -19.28 -21.10
N ALA A 16 -3.92 -18.52 -21.91
CA ALA A 16 -4.06 -17.08 -21.71
C ALA A 16 -4.72 -16.72 -20.36
N ILE A 17 -5.72 -17.49 -19.92
CA ILE A 17 -6.38 -17.29 -18.61
C ILE A 17 -5.44 -17.64 -17.45
N LEU A 18 -4.64 -18.70 -17.59
CA LEU A 18 -3.70 -19.14 -16.55
C LEU A 18 -2.57 -18.14 -16.29
N VAL A 19 -2.05 -17.48 -17.33
CA VAL A 19 -0.91 -16.55 -17.18
C VAL A 19 -1.39 -15.12 -16.84
N GLY A 20 -2.54 -14.70 -17.35
CA GLY A 20 -3.09 -13.36 -17.08
C GLY A 20 -3.82 -13.22 -15.73
N GLY A 21 -4.44 -14.29 -15.22
CA GLY A 21 -5.29 -14.23 -14.04
C GLY A 21 -4.56 -13.92 -12.73
N CYS A 22 -3.37 -14.49 -12.53
CA CYS A 22 -2.63 -14.34 -11.26
C CYS A 22 -2.18 -12.90 -10.98
N SER A 23 -1.71 -12.18 -12.01
CA SER A 23 -1.23 -10.79 -11.88
C SER A 23 -2.38 -9.80 -11.60
N VAL A 24 -3.58 -10.07 -12.12
CA VAL A 24 -4.76 -9.23 -11.84
C VAL A 24 -5.20 -9.42 -10.39
N VAL A 25 -5.29 -10.67 -9.92
CA VAL A 25 -5.71 -10.99 -8.54
C VAL A 25 -4.73 -10.39 -7.52
N SER A 26 -3.42 -10.47 -7.76
CA SER A 26 -2.43 -9.91 -6.84
C SER A 26 -2.53 -8.37 -6.75
N ASN A 27 -2.70 -7.68 -7.87
CA ASN A 27 -2.86 -6.22 -7.89
C ASN A 27 -4.15 -5.77 -7.19
N VAL A 28 -5.26 -6.49 -7.38
CA VAL A 28 -6.53 -6.21 -6.69
C VAL A 28 -6.35 -6.32 -5.17
N LYS A 29 -5.73 -7.40 -4.68
CA LYS A 29 -5.46 -7.58 -3.25
C LYS A 29 -4.57 -6.49 -2.67
N LYS A 30 -3.56 -6.04 -3.41
CA LYS A 30 -2.69 -4.92 -2.98
C LYS A 30 -3.47 -3.61 -2.86
N LYS A 31 -4.36 -3.35 -3.82
CA LYS A 31 -5.20 -2.15 -3.80
C LYS A 31 -6.19 -2.15 -2.63
N GLU A 32 -6.83 -3.29 -2.37
CA GLU A 32 -7.76 -3.45 -1.24
C GLU A 32 -7.09 -3.13 0.11
N LYS A 33 -5.87 -3.64 0.33
CA LYS A 33 -5.07 -3.31 1.52
C LYS A 33 -4.79 -1.81 1.63
N MET A 34 -4.46 -1.14 0.52
CA MET A 34 -4.25 0.31 0.50
C MET A 34 -5.54 1.07 0.83
N GLU A 35 -6.67 0.69 0.26
CA GLU A 35 -7.97 1.34 0.50
C GLU A 35 -8.39 1.27 1.97
N ILE A 36 -7.96 0.24 2.71
CA ILE A 36 -8.16 0.11 4.16
C ILE A 36 -7.11 0.92 4.95
N ALA A 37 -5.82 0.81 4.60
CA ALA A 37 -4.73 1.44 5.34
C ALA A 37 -4.72 2.98 5.22
N LEU A 38 -5.17 3.51 4.08
CA LEU A 38 -5.18 4.95 3.80
C LEU A 38 -5.98 5.77 4.83
N PRO A 39 -7.27 5.50 5.08
CA PRO A 39 -8.04 6.27 6.07
C PRO A 39 -7.46 6.15 7.50
N ILE A 40 -6.87 5.00 7.83
CA ILE A 40 -6.22 4.77 9.13
C ILE A 40 -4.97 5.65 9.27
N SER A 41 -4.13 5.66 8.24
CA SER A 41 -2.91 6.48 8.19
C SER A 41 -3.25 7.97 8.23
N VAL A 42 -4.23 8.42 7.43
CA VAL A 42 -4.71 9.82 7.46
C VAL A 42 -5.19 10.20 8.86
N LYS A 43 -5.97 9.33 9.52
CA LYS A 43 -6.44 9.56 10.89
C LYS A 43 -5.27 9.64 11.89
N HIS A 44 -4.30 8.74 11.78
CA HIS A 44 -3.12 8.72 12.65
C HIS A 44 -2.29 10.00 12.50
N ILE A 45 -1.99 10.40 11.26
CA ILE A 45 -1.26 11.64 10.99
C ILE A 45 -2.03 12.85 11.52
N LYS A 46 -3.35 12.91 11.32
CA LYS A 46 -4.16 14.00 11.86
C LYS A 46 -4.14 14.04 13.38
N GLN A 47 -4.25 12.89 14.03
CA GLN A 47 -4.31 12.80 15.49
C GLN A 47 -2.98 13.15 16.15
N TYR A 48 -1.86 12.62 15.65
CA TYR A 48 -0.56 12.73 16.32
C TYR A 48 0.33 13.84 15.79
N TYR A 49 0.12 14.29 14.55
CA TYR A 49 0.95 15.33 13.93
C TYR A 49 0.16 16.60 13.61
N ASN A 50 -1.17 16.60 13.82
CA ASN A 50 -2.07 17.68 13.45
C ASN A 50 -1.91 18.14 11.98
N ALA A 51 -1.68 17.18 11.09
CA ALA A 51 -1.34 17.43 9.69
C ALA A 51 -2.32 16.72 8.74
N ASP A 52 -2.45 17.25 7.52
CA ASP A 52 -3.29 16.67 6.46
C ASP A 52 -2.41 15.94 5.45
N PHE A 53 -2.40 14.60 5.52
CA PHE A 53 -1.62 13.73 4.65
C PHE A 53 -2.31 13.51 3.29
N ILE A 54 -1.55 13.62 2.20
CA ILE A 54 -1.98 13.36 0.84
C ILE A 54 -1.11 12.24 0.28
N MET A 55 -1.72 11.08 0.06
CA MET A 55 -1.05 9.91 -0.53
C MET A 55 -0.82 10.13 -2.03
N THR A 56 0.37 9.76 -2.50
CA THR A 56 0.76 9.76 -3.91
C THR A 56 1.01 8.36 -4.44
N ASP A 57 1.47 7.44 -3.59
CA ASP A 57 1.79 6.06 -3.99
C ASP A 57 1.72 5.10 -2.80
N TYR A 58 1.83 3.80 -3.05
CA TYR A 58 1.87 2.77 -2.03
C TYR A 58 2.65 1.52 -2.47
N SER A 59 3.20 0.79 -1.50
CA SER A 59 3.77 -0.52 -1.71
C SER A 59 3.30 -1.50 -0.65
N VAL A 60 3.02 -2.74 -1.07
CA VAL A 60 2.61 -3.83 -0.18
C VAL A 60 3.71 -4.89 -0.19
N GLU A 61 4.28 -5.16 0.98
CA GLU A 61 5.21 -6.26 1.18
C GLU A 61 4.49 -7.60 1.08
N ASP A 62 5.21 -8.61 0.60
CA ASP A 62 4.69 -9.96 0.62
C ASP A 62 4.66 -10.48 2.06
N SER A 63 3.56 -11.13 2.43
CA SER A 63 3.33 -11.76 3.73
C SER A 63 4.45 -12.70 4.19
N TYR A 64 5.22 -13.27 3.25
CA TYR A 64 6.37 -14.11 3.60
C TYR A 64 7.51 -13.35 4.30
N VAL A 65 7.64 -12.05 4.04
CA VAL A 65 8.64 -11.19 4.71
C VAL A 65 8.02 -10.60 5.97
N ARG A 66 6.91 -9.90 5.80
CA ARG A 66 6.16 -9.21 6.85
C ARG A 66 4.84 -8.70 6.28
N SER A 67 3.84 -8.55 7.14
CA SER A 67 2.54 -8.01 6.75
C SER A 67 2.51 -6.48 6.63
N GLY A 68 3.46 -5.89 5.91
CA GLY A 68 3.64 -4.44 5.79
C GLY A 68 2.94 -3.81 4.58
N ILE A 69 2.28 -2.66 4.80
CA ILE A 69 1.92 -1.70 3.75
C ILE A 69 2.55 -0.35 4.04
N PHE A 70 3.15 0.24 3.02
CA PHE A 70 3.72 1.59 3.04
C PHE A 70 2.88 2.49 2.17
N LEU A 71 2.49 3.64 2.71
CA LEU A 71 1.87 4.72 1.94
C LEU A 71 2.85 5.87 1.85
N TYR A 72 3.10 6.33 0.64
CA TYR A 72 3.98 7.46 0.35
C TYR A 72 3.15 8.67 0.01
N GLY A 73 3.59 9.84 0.44
CA GLY A 73 2.87 11.08 0.20
C GLY A 73 3.57 12.29 0.78
N TYR A 74 2.79 13.32 1.07
CA TYR A 74 3.26 14.58 1.64
C TYR A 74 2.18 15.21 2.53
N ILE A 75 2.56 16.25 3.28
CA ILE A 75 1.60 17.09 4.01
C ILE A 75 1.17 18.24 3.12
N LYS A 76 -0.13 18.54 3.08
CA LYS A 76 -0.69 19.67 2.32
C LYS A 76 0.09 20.98 2.57
N GLY A 77 0.56 21.62 1.50
CA GLY A 77 1.39 22.84 1.56
C GLY A 77 2.88 22.59 1.77
N ARG A 78 3.32 21.32 1.74
CA ARG A 78 4.71 20.85 1.81
C ARG A 78 4.93 19.66 0.86
N GLU A 79 4.57 19.86 -0.40
CA GLU A 79 4.57 18.84 -1.45
C GLU A 79 5.97 18.27 -1.72
N ASP A 80 7.02 19.05 -1.47
CA ASP A 80 8.43 18.66 -1.68
C ASP A 80 9.01 17.83 -0.51
N ASP A 81 8.28 17.69 0.60
CA ASP A 81 8.71 16.99 1.80
C ASP A 81 8.03 15.60 1.87
N PRO A 82 8.72 14.52 1.47
CA PRO A 82 8.12 13.18 1.42
C PRO A 82 7.89 12.63 2.83
N ILE A 83 6.70 12.07 3.02
CA ILE A 83 6.25 11.37 4.22
C ILE A 83 5.91 9.92 3.85
N THR A 84 6.23 9.00 4.75
CA THR A 84 5.84 7.59 4.64
C THR A 84 5.09 7.16 5.90
N THR A 85 3.99 6.44 5.74
CA THR A 85 3.36 5.71 6.85
C THR A 85 3.48 4.22 6.61
N GLU A 86 3.92 3.50 7.63
CA GLU A 86 4.01 2.05 7.63
C GLU A 86 2.91 1.48 8.51
N SER A 87 2.18 0.48 8.02
CA SER A 87 1.14 -0.20 8.79
C SER A 87 1.19 -1.70 8.57
N ASP A 88 0.80 -2.43 9.61
CA ASP A 88 0.57 -3.87 9.50
C ASP A 88 -0.82 -4.09 8.89
N TYR A 89 -0.94 -4.76 7.74
CA TYR A 89 -2.23 -4.95 7.08
C TYR A 89 -3.04 -6.14 7.63
N ASP A 90 -2.53 -6.91 8.58
CA ASP A 90 -3.29 -7.97 9.24
C ASP A 90 -4.02 -7.42 10.49
N THR A 91 -3.36 -6.51 11.23
CA THR A 91 -3.89 -5.84 12.43
C THR A 91 -4.45 -4.45 12.14
N TYR A 92 -4.05 -3.84 11.01
CA TYR A 92 -4.36 -2.47 10.61
C TYR A 92 -3.87 -1.40 11.59
N GLU A 93 -2.76 -1.66 12.27
CA GLU A 93 -2.10 -0.71 13.15
C GLU A 93 -0.95 0.01 12.41
N VAL A 94 -0.83 1.32 12.65
CA VAL A 94 0.32 2.11 12.15
C VAL A 94 1.53 1.77 13.00
N ILE A 95 2.56 1.20 12.38
CA ILE A 95 3.80 0.78 13.02
C ILE A 95 4.76 1.95 13.14
N ASP A 96 4.96 2.69 12.03
CA ASP A 96 5.95 3.75 11.96
C ASP A 96 5.51 4.87 11.01
N VAL A 97 6.09 6.05 11.21
CA VAL A 97 5.91 7.24 10.38
C VAL A 97 7.27 7.84 10.10
N GLY A 98 7.66 7.89 8.83
CA GLY A 98 8.91 8.48 8.36
C GLY A 98 8.69 9.83 7.67
N GLY A 99 9.72 10.69 7.70
CA GLY A 99 9.67 12.01 7.08
C GLY A 99 10.84 12.91 7.49
N PRO A 100 10.85 14.17 7.07
CA PRO A 100 11.86 15.15 7.47
C PRO A 100 11.74 15.47 8.97
N GLY A 101 12.86 15.91 9.56
CA GLY A 101 12.95 16.16 11.00
C GLY A 101 11.84 17.07 11.54
N TRP A 102 11.49 18.14 10.83
CA TRP A 102 10.43 19.07 11.26
C TRP A 102 9.07 18.37 11.47
N PHE A 103 8.79 17.31 10.70
CA PHE A 103 7.54 16.56 10.78
C PHE A 103 7.60 15.52 11.89
N ILE A 104 8.67 14.74 11.96
CA ILE A 104 8.86 13.77 13.05
C ILE A 104 8.87 14.48 14.41
N ASP A 105 9.52 15.65 14.47
CA ASP A 105 9.55 16.52 15.63
C ASP A 105 8.21 17.22 15.91
N SER A 106 7.22 17.14 15.04
CA SER A 106 5.89 17.69 15.31
C SER A 106 4.95 16.71 16.03
N ARG A 107 5.34 15.43 16.17
CA ARG A 107 4.50 14.43 16.85
C ARG A 107 4.17 14.83 18.29
N ASN A 108 2.90 14.70 18.67
CA ASN A 108 2.37 14.90 20.01
C ASN A 108 1.34 13.79 20.37
N PRO A 109 1.51 13.05 21.49
CA PRO A 109 2.64 13.09 22.41
C PRO A 109 3.96 12.73 21.73
N LYS A 110 5.08 13.01 22.38
CA LYS A 110 6.37 12.46 21.94
C LYS A 110 6.38 10.95 22.18
N ILE A 111 7.09 10.20 21.34
CA ILE A 111 7.40 8.80 21.65
C ILE A 111 8.46 8.88 22.74
N ASP A 112 8.21 8.28 23.89
CA ASP A 112 9.23 8.18 24.93
C ASP A 112 10.43 7.45 24.33
N ALA A 113 11.62 8.03 24.49
CA ALA A 113 12.83 7.32 24.11
C ALA A 113 12.89 6.01 24.93
N PRO A 114 13.09 4.84 24.29
CA PRO A 114 13.19 3.57 24.99
C PRO A 114 14.34 3.55 26.00
#